data_AF-A0A556CAW8-F1
#
_entry.id   AF-A0A556CAW8-F1
#
_cell.length_a   1.000
_cell.length_b   1.000
_cell.length_c   1.000
_cell.angle_alpha   90.00
_cell.angle_beta   90.00
_cell.angle_gamma   90.00
#
_symmetry.space_group_name_H-M   'P 1'
#
loop_
_entity.id
_entity.type
_entity.pdbx_description
1 polymer ?
#
loop_
_entity_poly.entity_id
_entity_poly.type
_entity_poly.pdbx_seq_one_letter_code
_entity_poly.pdbx_strand_id
1 'polypeptide(L)'
;MRAVNDVVTDKSHTSSSALLGALLYLAAEGNEIEIDRSALPQLSLRDREILAGVEVALFHQTDDAVLVKTTLAEVAGSIAALRSSHEEVTLTGTKYDAQRSAVLAQLGVSSVKGATAWPPTSQTAVQRFGSWNHALKAAGLATNKIGRAKGQLRFDADAYDRAIAEFVADCESRELGATYKAYGEYAAEHKSDVPSAAAVRKFYGSWNKAFDFIS
;
A
#
# COMPACT_ATOMS: atom_id res chain seq x y z
N MET A 1 16.20 12.64 42.12
CA MET A 1 14.94 12.81 41.36
C MET A 1 15.18 13.84 40.28
N ARG A 2 15.33 13.40 39.03
CA ARG A 2 15.53 14.28 37.87
C ARG A 2 14.41 13.93 36.89
N ALA A 3 13.44 14.83 36.75
CA ALA A 3 12.32 14.67 35.83
C ALA A 3 12.86 14.67 34.40
N VAL A 4 12.65 13.57 33.69
CA VAL A 4 12.90 13.46 32.25
C VAL A 4 11.66 14.03 31.57
N ASN A 5 11.71 15.30 31.19
CA ASN A 5 10.85 15.87 30.16
C ASN A 5 11.55 15.64 28.82
N ASP A 6 11.33 14.47 28.22
CA ASP A 6 11.49 14.32 26.78
C ASP A 6 10.14 14.61 26.14
N VAL A 7 9.98 15.86 25.73
CA VAL A 7 8.98 16.30 24.76
C VAL A 7 9.32 15.58 23.46
N VAL A 8 8.65 14.46 23.21
CA VAL A 8 8.64 13.83 21.89
C VAL A 8 8.02 14.84 20.93
N THR A 9 8.86 15.34 20.04
CA THR A 9 8.47 16.23 18.95
C THR A 9 7.55 15.46 18.00
N ASP A 10 6.24 15.69 18.15
CA ASP A 10 5.20 15.12 17.30
C ASP A 10 5.30 15.73 15.89
N LYS A 11 6.02 15.04 15.00
CA LYS A 11 6.14 15.39 13.59
C LYS A 11 4.80 15.13 12.90
N SER A 12 3.85 16.06 13.03
CA SER A 12 2.62 16.23 12.23
C SER A 12 2.09 14.94 11.58
N HIS A 13 1.88 13.91 12.38
CA HIS A 13 1.51 12.60 11.86
C HIS A 13 0.05 12.64 11.37
N THR A 14 -0.21 12.38 10.09
CA THR A 14 -1.59 12.26 9.56
C THR A 14 -2.37 11.27 10.43
N SER A 15 -3.50 11.73 11.00
CA SER A 15 -4.30 10.95 11.93
C SER A 15 -4.89 9.70 11.25
N SER A 16 -5.18 8.66 12.03
CA SER A 16 -5.84 7.46 11.50
C SER A 16 -7.18 7.83 10.83
N SER A 17 -7.95 8.76 11.41
CA SER A 17 -9.20 9.26 10.86
C SER A 17 -9.01 9.92 9.49
N ALA A 18 -8.02 10.81 9.35
CA ALA A 18 -7.70 11.46 8.07
C ALA A 18 -7.30 10.42 7.00
N LEU A 19 -6.58 9.37 7.41
CA LEU A 19 -6.17 8.30 6.51
C LEU A 19 -7.34 7.42 6.08
N LEU A 20 -8.28 7.12 6.98
CA LEU A 20 -9.51 6.41 6.63
C LEU A 20 -10.36 7.24 5.65
N GLY A 21 -10.43 8.56 5.85
CA GLY A 21 -11.13 9.46 4.92
C GLY A 21 -10.50 9.46 3.52
N ALA A 22 -9.17 9.48 3.44
CA ALA A 22 -8.46 9.34 2.17
C ALA A 22 -8.75 8.02 1.46
N LEU A 23 -8.77 6.90 2.19
CA LEU A 23 -9.11 5.59 1.61
C LEU A 23 -10.52 5.56 1.04
N LEU A 24 -11.50 6.10 1.76
CA LEU A 24 -12.89 6.12 1.33
C LEU A 24 -13.09 7.05 0.12
N TYR A 25 -12.49 8.23 0.15
CA TYR A 25 -12.55 9.19 -0.95
C TYR A 25 -11.99 8.60 -2.26
N LEU A 26 -10.75 8.10 -2.21
CA LEU A 26 -10.09 7.56 -3.41
C LEU A 26 -10.72 6.23 -3.87
N ALA A 27 -11.29 5.43 -2.96
CA ALA A 27 -12.04 4.24 -3.34
C ALA A 27 -13.32 4.59 -4.12
N ALA A 28 -14.05 5.64 -3.73
CA ALA A 28 -15.24 6.09 -4.45
C ALA A 28 -14.91 6.63 -5.84
N GLU A 29 -13.90 7.52 -5.95
CA GLU A 29 -13.42 8.00 -7.25
C GLU A 29 -12.96 6.85 -8.15
N GLY A 30 -12.33 5.83 -7.56
CA GLY A 30 -11.69 4.77 -8.33
C GLY A 30 -12.69 3.79 -8.92
N ASN A 31 -13.86 3.67 -8.32
CA ASN A 31 -14.93 2.80 -8.77
C ASN A 31 -16.06 3.59 -9.44
N GLU A 32 -15.79 4.85 -9.82
CA GLU A 32 -16.73 5.74 -10.53
C GLU A 32 -18.11 5.80 -9.85
N ILE A 33 -18.12 5.75 -8.51
CA ILE A 33 -19.37 5.74 -7.76
C ILE A 33 -20.00 7.12 -7.89
N GLU A 34 -21.22 7.14 -8.39
CA GLU A 34 -21.97 8.39 -8.55
C GLU A 34 -22.26 8.99 -7.17
N ILE A 35 -21.70 10.17 -6.92
CA ILE A 35 -21.92 10.91 -5.68
C ILE A 35 -23.14 11.80 -5.89
N ASP A 36 -24.22 11.53 -5.15
CA ASP A 36 -25.32 12.48 -5.05
C ASP A 36 -24.87 13.72 -4.28
N ARG A 37 -24.55 14.79 -5.02
CA ARG A 37 -24.09 16.07 -4.48
C ARG A 37 -25.22 16.93 -3.92
N SER A 38 -26.48 16.51 -4.07
CA SER A 38 -27.68 17.28 -3.71
C SER A 38 -28.27 16.89 -2.36
N ALA A 39 -28.00 15.66 -1.88
CA ALA A 39 -28.49 15.17 -0.59
C ALA A 39 -27.47 15.40 0.53
N LEU A 40 -27.95 15.83 1.71
CA LEU A 40 -27.13 15.82 2.92
C LEU A 40 -26.83 14.36 3.30
N PRO A 41 -25.56 13.95 3.33
CA PRO A 41 -25.21 12.57 3.59
C PRO A 41 -25.62 12.17 5.01
N GLN A 42 -26.33 11.04 5.14
CA GLN A 42 -26.66 10.45 6.44
C GLN A 42 -25.42 9.76 7.01
N LEU A 43 -24.63 10.51 7.78
CA LEU A 43 -23.34 10.05 8.30
C LEU A 43 -23.46 9.55 9.75
N SER A 44 -22.87 8.38 10.00
CA SER A 44 -22.71 7.83 11.35
C SER A 44 -21.75 8.68 12.20
N LEU A 45 -21.72 8.47 13.52
CA LEU A 45 -20.76 9.13 14.40
C LEU A 45 -19.31 8.90 13.95
N ARG A 46 -19.00 7.66 13.56
CA ARG A 46 -17.68 7.28 13.07
C ARG A 46 -17.29 8.01 11.78
N ASP A 47 -18.25 8.19 10.87
CA ASP A 47 -17.98 8.91 9.61
C ASP A 47 -17.74 10.41 9.88
N ARG A 48 -18.40 10.99 10.90
CA ARG A 48 -18.12 12.37 11.34
C ARG A 48 -16.73 12.52 11.95
N GLU A 49 -16.27 11.54 12.74
CA GLU A 49 -14.90 11.52 13.26
C GLU A 49 -13.85 11.42 12.14
N ILE A 50 -14.16 10.65 11.09
CA ILE A 50 -13.33 10.57 9.88
C ILE A 50 -13.24 11.94 9.21
N LEU A 51 -14.38 12.60 9.00
CA LEU A 51 -14.42 13.93 8.38
C LEU A 51 -13.68 14.99 9.21
N ALA A 52 -13.86 15.01 10.53
CA ALA A 52 -13.12 15.91 11.40
C ALA A 52 -11.60 15.69 11.30
N GLY A 53 -11.16 14.43 11.16
CA GLY A 53 -9.77 14.11 10.91
C GLY A 53 -9.24 14.65 9.57
N VAL A 54 -10.04 14.54 8.51
CA VAL A 54 -9.71 15.08 7.19
C VAL A 54 -9.66 16.60 7.21
N GLU A 55 -10.63 17.24 7.88
CA GLU A 55 -10.72 18.70 8.01
C GLU A 55 -9.45 19.28 8.65
N VAL A 56 -9.02 18.71 9.78
CA VAL A 56 -7.77 19.10 10.44
C VAL A 56 -6.57 18.93 9.50
N ALA A 57 -6.51 17.82 8.75
CA ALA A 57 -5.41 17.58 7.82
C ALA A 57 -5.38 18.59 6.66
N LEU A 58 -6.55 18.98 6.13
CA LEU A 58 -6.68 19.98 5.07
C LEU A 58 -6.31 21.39 5.56
N PHE A 59 -6.74 21.78 6.76
CA PHE A 59 -6.36 23.08 7.35
C PHE A 59 -4.86 23.20 7.64
N HIS A 60 -4.16 22.09 7.87
CA HIS A 60 -2.70 22.11 7.97
C HIS A 60 -1.99 22.26 6.61
N GLN A 61 -2.72 22.10 5.51
CA GLN A 61 -2.18 22.07 4.15
C GLN A 61 -2.54 23.31 3.33
N THR A 62 -3.68 23.94 3.60
CA THR A 62 -4.16 25.12 2.86
C THR A 62 -4.97 26.05 3.75
N ASP A 63 -4.83 27.36 3.51
CA ASP A 63 -5.65 28.42 4.13
C ASP A 63 -6.93 28.72 3.32
N ASP A 64 -7.12 28.08 2.16
CA ASP A 64 -8.30 28.27 1.32
C ASP A 64 -9.51 27.53 1.91
N ALA A 65 -10.31 28.26 2.69
CA ALA A 65 -11.52 27.74 3.33
C ALA A 65 -12.57 27.22 2.34
N VAL A 66 -12.63 27.74 1.11
CA VAL A 66 -13.57 27.28 0.08
C VAL A 66 -13.12 25.92 -0.45
N LEU A 67 -11.82 25.76 -0.70
CA LEU A 67 -11.24 24.49 -1.09
C LEU A 67 -11.43 23.41 0.00
N VAL A 68 -11.16 23.75 1.27
CA VAL A 68 -11.36 22.83 2.41
C VAL A 68 -12.82 22.38 2.46
N LYS A 69 -13.77 23.32 2.42
CA LYS A 69 -15.21 23.01 2.48
C LYS A 69 -15.65 22.14 1.31
N THR A 70 -15.18 22.43 0.10
CA THR A 70 -15.54 21.68 -1.11
C THR A 70 -14.99 20.25 -1.05
N THR A 71 -13.71 20.10 -0.70
CA THR A 71 -13.07 18.78 -0.54
C THR A 71 -13.75 17.95 0.56
N LEU A 72 -14.11 18.57 1.70
CA LEU A 72 -14.84 17.87 2.77
C LEU A 72 -16.22 17.40 2.32
N ALA A 73 -16.93 18.19 1.51
CA ALA A 73 -18.22 17.79 0.95
C ALA A 73 -18.06 16.60 -0.02
N GLU A 74 -17.01 16.58 -0.84
CA GLU A 74 -16.69 15.46 -1.74
C GLU A 74 -16.35 14.18 -0.96
N VAL A 75 -15.55 14.30 0.11
CA VAL A 75 -15.24 13.18 1.00
C VAL A 75 -16.51 12.67 1.69
N ALA A 76 -17.35 13.57 2.20
CA ALA A 76 -18.61 13.21 2.85
C ALA A 76 -19.56 12.49 1.89
N GLY A 77 -19.69 12.98 0.65
CA GLY A 77 -20.47 12.35 -0.40
C GLY A 77 -19.93 10.96 -0.78
N SER A 78 -18.61 10.83 -0.89
CA SER A 78 -17.94 9.55 -1.16
C SER A 78 -18.21 8.53 -0.06
N ILE A 79 -18.14 8.94 1.21
CA ILE A 79 -18.45 8.07 2.35
C ILE A 79 -19.91 7.62 2.26
N ALA A 80 -20.86 8.54 2.07
CA ALA A 80 -22.28 8.18 2.01
C ALA A 80 -22.61 7.25 0.85
N ALA A 81 -22.03 7.48 -0.33
CA ALA A 81 -22.22 6.63 -1.50
C ALA A 81 -21.68 5.21 -1.24
N LEU A 82 -20.48 5.09 -0.65
CA LEU A 82 -19.91 3.80 -0.27
C LEU A 82 -20.71 3.07 0.80
N ARG A 83 -21.25 3.79 1.78
CA ARG A 83 -22.08 3.20 2.85
C ARG A 83 -23.45 2.76 2.37
N SER A 84 -23.99 3.43 1.35
CA SER A 84 -25.29 3.10 0.76
C SER A 84 -25.20 2.05 -0.35
N SER A 85 -24.02 1.87 -0.94
CA SER A 85 -23.78 0.81 -1.92
C SER A 85 -23.72 -0.56 -1.22
N HIS A 86 -24.38 -1.55 -1.81
CA HIS A 86 -24.26 -2.96 -1.40
C HIS A 86 -23.10 -3.69 -2.10
N GLU A 87 -22.33 -2.98 -2.92
CA GLU A 87 -21.21 -3.56 -3.67
C GLU A 87 -19.95 -3.70 -2.81
N GLU A 88 -19.23 -4.81 -2.96
CA GLU A 88 -17.94 -5.04 -2.31
C GLU A 88 -16.84 -4.16 -2.94
N VAL A 89 -16.80 -2.89 -2.57
CA VAL A 89 -15.80 -1.94 -3.11
C VAL A 89 -14.41 -2.23 -2.52
N THR A 90 -13.43 -2.42 -3.40
CA THR A 90 -12.02 -2.63 -3.04
C THR A 90 -11.11 -1.59 -3.71
N LEU A 91 -9.89 -1.45 -3.20
CA LEU A 91 -8.87 -0.57 -3.74
C LEU A 91 -7.48 -1.21 -3.60
N THR A 92 -6.65 -1.15 -4.64
CA THR A 92 -5.24 -1.56 -4.56
C THR A 92 -4.37 -0.36 -4.17
N GLY A 93 -3.23 -0.60 -3.49
CA GLY A 93 -2.30 0.48 -3.12
C GLY A 93 -1.78 1.27 -4.34
N THR A 94 -1.55 0.60 -5.46
CA THR A 94 -1.14 1.25 -6.72
C THR A 94 -2.22 2.16 -7.28
N LYS A 95 -3.48 1.71 -7.29
CA LYS A 95 -4.61 2.53 -7.75
C LYS A 95 -4.82 3.74 -6.82
N TYR A 96 -4.73 3.52 -5.50
CA TYR A 96 -4.74 4.58 -4.50
C TYR A 96 -3.66 5.65 -4.77
N ASP A 97 -2.39 5.26 -4.97
CA ASP A 97 -1.31 6.24 -5.16
C ASP A 97 -1.45 7.00 -6.50
N ALA A 98 -1.98 6.34 -7.54
CA ALA A 98 -2.29 6.98 -8.82
C ALA A 98 -3.35 8.07 -8.66
N GLN A 99 -4.47 7.76 -7.99
CA GLN A 99 -5.55 8.72 -7.76
C GLN A 99 -5.15 9.82 -6.78
N ARG A 100 -4.40 9.49 -5.73
CA ARG A 100 -3.79 10.47 -4.83
C ARG A 100 -3.01 11.53 -5.60
N SER A 101 -2.28 11.14 -6.64
CA SER A 101 -1.49 12.07 -7.44
C SER A 101 -2.37 13.07 -8.19
N ALA A 102 -3.54 12.62 -8.68
CA ALA A 102 -4.52 13.50 -9.31
C ALA A 102 -5.14 14.49 -8.30
N VAL A 103 -5.52 14.01 -7.11
CA VAL A 103 -6.09 14.86 -6.05
C VAL A 103 -5.08 15.90 -5.56
N LEU A 104 -3.81 15.53 -5.38
CA LEU A 104 -2.79 16.50 -4.97
C LEU A 104 -2.56 17.59 -6.02
N ALA A 105 -2.66 17.26 -7.30
CA ALA A 105 -2.60 18.25 -8.37
C ALA A 105 -3.79 19.23 -8.32
N GLN A 106 -5.00 18.72 -8.06
CA GLN A 106 -6.20 19.56 -7.89
C GLN A 106 -6.12 20.47 -6.65
N LEU A 107 -5.59 19.95 -5.54
CA LEU A 107 -5.37 20.73 -4.32
C LEU A 107 -4.22 21.75 -4.44
N GLY A 108 -3.52 21.80 -5.59
CA GLY A 108 -2.40 22.72 -5.80
C GLY A 108 -1.19 22.42 -4.92
N VAL A 109 -1.12 21.23 -4.33
CA VAL A 109 -0.08 20.89 -3.36
C VAL A 109 1.08 20.20 -4.04
N SER A 110 2.19 20.94 -4.14
CA SER A 110 3.47 20.38 -4.52
C SER A 110 3.92 19.40 -3.45
N SER A 111 3.99 18.12 -3.80
CA SER A 111 4.52 17.06 -2.94
C SER A 111 6.02 17.28 -2.68
N VAL A 112 6.37 18.18 -1.77
CA VAL A 112 7.75 18.39 -1.31
C VAL A 112 8.10 17.31 -0.29
N LYS A 113 9.32 16.75 -0.41
CA LYS A 113 9.86 15.74 0.50
C LYS A 113 9.81 16.26 1.95
N GLY A 114 8.94 15.69 2.78
CA GLY A 114 8.78 16.05 4.19
C GLY A 114 7.48 16.79 4.54
N ALA A 115 6.69 17.22 3.55
CA ALA A 115 5.36 17.77 3.78
C ALA A 115 4.34 16.63 3.98
N THR A 116 3.60 16.66 5.09
CA THR A 116 2.51 15.72 5.40
C THR A 116 1.24 16.14 4.67
N ALA A 117 1.23 15.96 3.34
CA ALA A 117 0.08 16.29 2.52
C ALA A 117 -1.01 15.20 2.61
N TRP A 118 -2.25 15.63 2.76
CA TRP A 118 -3.43 14.83 2.55
C TRP A 118 -3.83 14.87 1.06
N PRO A 119 -4.19 13.72 0.44
CA PRO A 119 -4.16 12.37 1.00
C PRO A 119 -2.72 11.82 1.25
N PRO A 120 -2.48 11.07 2.35
CA PRO A 120 -1.18 10.43 2.62
C PRO A 120 -0.90 9.28 1.63
N THR A 121 0.33 8.74 1.58
CA THR A 121 0.66 7.63 0.67
C THR A 121 0.13 6.28 1.14
N SER A 122 0.04 5.29 0.24
CA SER A 122 -0.32 3.91 0.61
C SER A 122 0.65 3.31 1.64
N GLN A 123 1.93 3.72 1.62
CA GLN A 123 2.93 3.33 2.60
C GLN A 123 2.58 3.81 4.01
N THR A 124 2.08 5.04 4.15
CA THR A 124 1.62 5.57 5.45
C THR A 124 0.45 4.72 5.99
N ALA A 125 -0.45 4.26 5.13
CA ALA A 125 -1.55 3.37 5.53
C ALA A 125 -1.03 2.02 6.04
N VAL A 126 -0.06 1.43 5.34
CA VAL A 126 0.58 0.17 5.78
C VAL A 126 1.32 0.35 7.11
N GLN A 127 2.05 1.45 7.29
CA GLN A 127 2.76 1.73 8.56
C GLN A 127 1.79 1.93 9.72
N ARG A 128 0.65 2.60 9.49
CA ARG A 128 -0.34 2.91 10.54
C ARG A 128 -1.19 1.70 10.93
N PHE A 129 -1.63 0.91 9.97
CA PHE A 129 -2.57 -0.20 10.18
C PHE A 129 -1.91 -1.59 10.12
N GLY A 130 -0.59 -1.64 9.91
CA GLY A 130 0.23 -2.85 9.82
C GLY A 130 0.14 -3.58 8.47
N SER A 131 -0.95 -3.43 7.72
CA SER A 131 -1.07 -3.93 6.35
C SER A 131 -2.12 -3.17 5.55
N TRP A 132 -2.04 -3.24 4.22
CA TRP A 132 -3.03 -2.62 3.33
C TRP A 132 -4.44 -3.20 3.55
N ASN A 133 -4.56 -4.53 3.67
CA ASN A 133 -5.85 -5.17 3.93
C ASN A 133 -6.42 -4.78 5.30
N HIS A 134 -5.59 -4.55 6.33
CA HIS A 134 -6.07 -4.00 7.59
C HIS A 134 -6.58 -2.56 7.45
N ALA A 135 -5.90 -1.74 6.65
CA ALA A 135 -6.37 -0.38 6.36
C ALA A 135 -7.73 -0.39 5.64
N LEU A 136 -7.90 -1.25 4.62
CA LEU A 136 -9.18 -1.44 3.92
C LEU A 136 -10.29 -1.90 4.87
N LYS A 137 -10.02 -2.92 5.70
CA LYS A 137 -10.98 -3.39 6.73
C LYS A 137 -11.36 -2.27 7.70
N ALA A 138 -10.38 -1.48 8.15
CA ALA A 138 -10.62 -0.36 9.04
C ALA A 138 -11.50 0.71 8.37
N ALA A 139 -11.36 0.94 7.06
CA ALA A 139 -12.26 1.83 6.31
C ALA A 139 -13.67 1.23 6.09
N GLY A 140 -13.82 -0.09 6.24
CA GLY A 140 -15.04 -0.82 5.90
C GLY A 140 -15.14 -1.12 4.41
N LEU A 141 -14.00 -1.21 3.72
CA LEU A 141 -13.89 -1.62 2.32
C LEU A 141 -13.64 -3.12 2.23
N ALA A 142 -14.02 -3.72 1.11
CA ALA A 142 -13.66 -5.10 0.80
C ALA A 142 -12.13 -5.22 0.69
N THR A 143 -11.59 -6.31 1.24
CA THR A 143 -10.16 -6.60 1.06
C THR A 143 -9.94 -7.29 -0.26
N ASN A 144 -8.81 -7.00 -0.90
CA ASN A 144 -8.36 -7.81 -2.02
C ASN A 144 -8.26 -9.27 -1.58
N LYS A 145 -9.12 -10.12 -2.16
CA LYS A 145 -9.13 -11.59 -1.94
C LYS A 145 -7.80 -12.20 -2.40
N ILE A 146 -7.17 -11.54 -3.38
CA ILE A 146 -5.75 -11.70 -3.70
C ILE A 146 -4.94 -10.84 -2.72
N GLY A 147 -4.94 -11.22 -1.44
CA GLY A 147 -3.78 -10.90 -0.64
C GLY A 147 -2.57 -11.47 -1.39
N ARG A 148 -1.43 -10.75 -1.43
CA ARG A 148 -0.17 -11.51 -1.58
C ARG A 148 -0.26 -12.58 -0.51
N ALA A 149 -0.43 -13.83 -0.92
CA ALA A 149 -0.46 -14.94 0.01
C ALA A 149 0.75 -14.73 0.90
N LYS A 150 0.53 -14.46 2.18
CA LYS A 150 1.59 -14.51 3.16
C LYS A 150 2.04 -15.98 3.15
N GLY A 151 3.02 -16.29 2.30
CA GLY A 151 3.64 -17.60 2.23
C GLY A 151 3.21 -18.57 1.12
N GLN A 152 2.35 -18.24 0.14
CA GLN A 152 2.47 -19.01 -1.12
C GLN A 152 3.65 -18.44 -1.87
N LEU A 153 4.79 -19.10 -1.68
CA LEU A 153 5.90 -19.02 -2.61
C LEU A 153 5.29 -19.20 -4.00
N ARG A 154 5.57 -18.27 -4.92
CA ARG A 154 5.19 -18.39 -6.34
C ARG A 154 5.68 -19.72 -6.95
N PHE A 155 6.66 -20.34 -6.30
CA PHE A 155 7.33 -21.57 -6.65
C PHE A 155 7.22 -22.53 -5.45
N ASP A 156 6.85 -23.78 -5.65
CA ASP A 156 6.93 -24.81 -4.62
C ASP A 156 8.40 -25.25 -4.43
N ALA A 157 8.65 -26.11 -3.43
CA ALA A 157 9.99 -26.63 -3.15
C ALA A 157 10.62 -27.26 -4.40
N ASP A 158 9.84 -28.06 -5.13
CA ASP A 158 10.28 -28.73 -6.37
C ASP A 158 10.72 -27.74 -7.45
N ALA A 159 10.07 -26.57 -7.55
CA ALA A 159 10.47 -25.52 -8.47
C ALA A 159 11.77 -24.81 -8.03
N TYR A 160 12.06 -24.73 -6.73
CA TYR A 160 13.36 -24.27 -6.24
C TYR A 160 14.47 -25.28 -6.57
N ASP A 161 14.23 -26.56 -6.32
CA ASP A 161 15.19 -27.63 -6.58
C ASP A 161 15.49 -27.72 -8.09
N ARG A 162 14.45 -27.69 -8.93
CA ARG A 162 14.59 -27.73 -10.39
C ARG A 162 15.35 -26.53 -10.93
N ALA A 163 15.03 -25.31 -10.46
CA ALA A 163 15.70 -24.11 -10.95
C ALA A 163 17.20 -24.08 -10.64
N ILE A 164 17.60 -24.60 -9.47
CA ILE A 164 19.03 -24.68 -9.13
C ILE A 164 19.71 -25.85 -9.86
N ALA A 165 19.05 -27.00 -10.02
CA ALA A 165 19.59 -28.12 -10.78
C ALA A 165 19.82 -27.76 -12.26
N GLU A 166 18.85 -27.11 -12.90
CA GLU A 166 18.96 -26.63 -14.28
C GLU A 166 20.07 -25.57 -14.43
N PHE A 167 20.18 -24.66 -13.47
CA PHE A 167 21.26 -23.66 -13.46
C PHE A 167 22.65 -24.29 -13.28
N VAL A 168 22.79 -25.27 -12.39
CA VAL A 168 24.06 -26.00 -12.20
C VAL A 168 24.44 -26.74 -13.47
N ALA A 169 23.50 -27.43 -14.10
CA ALA A 169 23.73 -28.12 -15.37
C ALA A 169 24.12 -27.14 -16.50
N ASP A 170 23.49 -25.97 -16.59
CA ASP A 170 23.87 -24.92 -17.55
C ASP A 170 25.28 -24.38 -17.26
N CYS A 171 25.62 -24.15 -15.98
CA CYS A 171 26.96 -23.72 -15.58
C CYS A 171 28.03 -24.77 -15.90
N GLU A 172 27.78 -26.05 -15.61
CA GLU A 172 28.69 -27.15 -15.96
C GLU A 172 28.90 -27.26 -17.47
N SER A 173 27.83 -27.12 -18.27
CA SER A 173 27.92 -27.15 -19.73
C SER A 173 28.74 -26.00 -20.33
N ARG A 174 28.84 -24.89 -19.60
CA ARG A 174 29.57 -23.68 -20.00
C ARG A 174 30.93 -23.55 -19.32
N GLU A 175 31.33 -24.53 -18.49
CA GLU A 175 32.54 -24.49 -17.64
C GLU A 175 32.60 -23.24 -16.74
N LEU A 176 31.44 -22.74 -16.28
CA LEU A 176 31.30 -21.58 -15.42
C LEU A 176 31.03 -21.97 -13.96
N GLY A 177 31.45 -21.12 -13.03
CA GLY A 177 31.15 -21.29 -11.61
C GLY A 177 29.71 -20.93 -11.26
N ALA A 178 28.99 -21.84 -10.59
CA ALA A 178 27.62 -21.64 -10.09
C ALA A 178 27.56 -20.64 -8.91
N THR A 179 27.79 -19.36 -9.20
CA THR A 179 27.82 -18.29 -8.19
C THR A 179 26.46 -17.62 -8.02
N TYR A 180 26.23 -17.01 -6.85
CA TYR A 180 25.02 -16.21 -6.57
C TYR A 180 24.79 -15.11 -7.63
N LYS A 181 25.88 -14.49 -8.11
CA LYS A 181 25.81 -13.46 -9.16
C LYS A 181 25.34 -14.06 -10.49
N ALA A 182 25.94 -15.17 -10.92
CA ALA A 182 25.58 -15.86 -12.15
C ALA A 182 24.12 -16.35 -12.13
N TYR A 183 23.64 -16.87 -10.99
CA TYR A 183 22.22 -17.22 -10.87
C TYR A 183 21.30 -15.99 -10.90
N GLY A 184 21.74 -14.86 -10.36
CA GLY A 184 21.01 -13.59 -10.47
C GLY A 184 20.83 -13.14 -11.93
N GLU A 185 21.84 -13.37 -12.77
CA GLU A 185 21.80 -13.11 -14.21
C GLU A 185 20.90 -14.13 -14.93
N TYR A 186 21.07 -15.42 -14.66
CA TYR A 186 20.20 -16.50 -15.16
C TYR A 186 18.71 -16.26 -14.83
N ALA A 187 18.39 -15.89 -13.59
CA ALA A 187 17.01 -15.59 -13.17
C ALA A 187 16.46 -14.29 -13.79
N ALA A 188 17.33 -13.38 -14.24
CA ALA A 188 16.93 -12.18 -14.97
C ALA A 188 16.62 -12.48 -16.46
N GLU A 189 17.26 -13.51 -17.03
CA GLU A 189 16.97 -14.03 -18.38
C GLU A 189 15.70 -14.89 -18.39
N HIS A 190 15.47 -15.68 -17.33
CA HIS A 190 14.31 -16.57 -17.16
C HIS A 190 13.22 -15.94 -16.29
N LYS A 191 13.02 -14.63 -16.45
CA LYS A 191 12.05 -13.85 -15.65
C LYS A 191 10.67 -14.48 -15.70
N SER A 192 10.16 -14.83 -14.52
CA SER A 192 8.82 -15.43 -14.26
C SER A 192 8.79 -16.95 -14.15
N ASP A 193 9.79 -17.63 -14.69
CA ASP A 193 9.84 -19.10 -14.75
C ASP A 193 10.67 -19.70 -13.61
N VAL A 194 11.62 -18.93 -13.08
CA VAL A 194 12.48 -19.34 -11.96
C VAL A 194 12.43 -18.37 -10.77
N PRO A 195 12.66 -18.84 -9.53
CA PRO A 195 12.77 -17.97 -8.37
C PRO A 195 13.98 -17.04 -8.46
N SER A 196 13.86 -15.83 -7.90
CA SER A 196 14.99 -14.91 -7.81
C SER A 196 16.08 -15.41 -6.87
N ALA A 197 17.34 -14.99 -7.09
CA ALA A 197 18.47 -15.35 -6.23
C ALA A 197 18.22 -15.07 -4.73
N ALA A 198 17.54 -13.95 -4.43
CA ALA A 198 17.16 -13.60 -3.07
C ALA A 198 16.10 -14.54 -2.48
N ALA A 199 15.17 -15.03 -3.31
CA ALA A 199 14.16 -15.99 -2.91
C ALA A 199 14.77 -17.37 -2.64
N VAL A 200 15.68 -17.84 -3.49
CA VAL A 200 16.44 -19.09 -3.29
C VAL A 200 17.21 -19.05 -1.98
N ARG A 201 18.00 -17.99 -1.74
CA ARG A 201 18.76 -17.84 -0.49
C ARG A 201 17.87 -17.84 0.74
N LYS A 202 16.69 -17.22 0.65
CA LYS A 202 15.72 -17.20 1.75
C LYS A 202 15.10 -18.58 2.00
N PHE A 203 14.89 -19.37 0.95
CA PHE A 203 14.32 -20.72 1.02
C PHE A 203 15.30 -21.72 1.67
N TYR A 204 16.55 -21.79 1.19
CA TYR A 204 17.58 -22.70 1.73
C TYR A 204 18.36 -22.14 2.94
N GLY A 205 18.14 -20.87 3.28
CA GLY A 205 18.83 -20.15 4.36
C GLY A 205 20.23 -19.62 3.99
N SER A 206 20.93 -20.24 3.04
CA SER A 206 22.16 -19.71 2.43
C SER A 206 22.33 -20.20 0.99
N TRP A 207 23.23 -19.57 0.23
CA TRP A 207 23.53 -19.99 -1.15
C TRP A 207 24.22 -21.35 -1.19
N ASN A 208 25.20 -21.59 -0.33
CA ASN A 208 25.93 -22.87 -0.28
C ASN A 208 25.00 -24.03 0.08
N LYS A 209 24.04 -23.81 0.99
CA LYS A 209 23.05 -24.82 1.34
C LYS A 209 22.18 -25.25 0.17
N ALA A 210 21.97 -24.40 -0.83
CA ALA A 210 21.19 -24.78 -2.01
C ALA A 210 21.85 -25.94 -2.79
N PHE A 211 23.18 -26.01 -2.82
CA PHE A 211 23.91 -27.10 -3.48
C PHE A 211 23.94 -28.39 -2.66
N ASP A 212 23.93 -28.27 -1.32
CA ASP A 212 23.90 -29.43 -0.42
C ASP A 212 22.62 -30.26 -0.58
N PHE A 213 21.52 -29.66 -1.05
CA PHE A 213 20.24 -30.35 -1.29
C PHE A 213 20.12 -30.99 -2.68
N ILE A 214 21.05 -30.70 -3.59
CA ILE A 214 20.99 -31.12 -5.00
C ILE A 214 22.13 -32.11 -5.33
N SER A 215 23.07 -32.32 -4.40
CA SER A 215 24.13 -33.34 -4.50
C SER A 215 23.65 -34.74 -4.16
#